data_AF-H1ZYK6-F1
#
_entry.id   AF-H1ZYK6-F1
#
_cell.length_a   1.000
_cell.length_b   1.000
_cell.length_c   1.000
_cell.angle_alpha   90.00
_cell.angle_beta   90.00
_cell.angle_gamma   90.00
#
_symmetry.space_group_name_H-M   'P 1'
#
loop_
_entity.id
_entity.type
_entity.pdbx_description
1 polymer ?
#
loop_
_entity_poly.entity_id
_entity_poly.type
_entity_poly.pdbx_seq_one_letter_code
_entity_poly.pdbx_strand_id
1 'polypeptide(L)'
;THHRKGKPALRAIDYAERHGYIRGIVKHMIHDPGRGAPIAEVHFRDPYRYKTRKELFIAAEGTYSGQFIYCGKKATLDVGNVLPIGSLPEGTIVCNLE
;
A
#
# COMPACT_ATOMS: atom_id res chain seq x y z
N THR A 1 -17.91 15.65 -4.04
CA THR A 1 -16.67 15.04 -3.48
C THR A 1 -16.24 15.67 -2.15
N HIS A 2 -17.03 16.56 -1.55
CA HIS A 2 -16.64 17.39 -0.40
C HIS A 2 -16.08 16.64 0.83
N HIS A 3 -16.61 15.44 1.14
CA HIS A 3 -16.18 14.67 2.31
C HIS A 3 -15.20 13.53 1.99
N ARG A 4 -14.77 13.38 0.73
CA ARG A 4 -13.83 12.31 0.35
C ARG A 4 -12.44 12.59 0.93
N LYS A 5 -11.79 11.56 1.45
CA LYS A 5 -10.51 11.63 2.15
C LYS A 5 -9.29 11.72 1.22
N GLY A 6 -9.47 11.39 -0.05
CA GLY A 6 -8.45 11.48 -1.08
C GLY A 6 -8.67 10.41 -2.14
N LYS A 7 -7.79 10.38 -3.15
CA LYS A 7 -7.76 9.29 -4.12
C LYS A 7 -6.89 8.17 -3.53
N PRO A 8 -7.46 7.00 -3.17
CA PRO A 8 -6.63 5.87 -2.83
C PRO A 8 -5.96 5.35 -4.11
N ALA A 9 -4.65 5.18 -4.06
CA ALA A 9 -3.82 4.71 -5.16
C ALA A 9 -2.58 4.02 -4.61
N LEU A 10 -1.99 3.13 -5.39
CA LEU A 10 -0.66 2.61 -5.09
C LEU A 10 0.37 3.74 -5.18
N ARG A 11 1.53 3.49 -4.57
CA ARG A 11 2.68 4.38 -4.71
C ARG A 11 3.12 4.44 -6.16
N ALA A 12 3.67 5.58 -6.55
CA ALA A 12 4.37 5.68 -7.82
C ALA A 12 5.60 4.76 -7.82
N ILE A 13 5.69 3.90 -8.85
CA ILE A 13 6.79 2.96 -9.00
C ILE A 13 8.11 3.72 -9.09
N ASP A 14 8.95 3.57 -8.06
CA ASP A 14 10.28 4.17 -7.95
C ASP A 14 11.40 3.12 -8.06
N TYR A 15 12.65 3.56 -7.91
CA TYR A 15 13.80 2.66 -7.96
C TYR A 15 13.78 1.59 -6.86
N ALA A 16 13.25 1.92 -5.68
CA ALA A 16 13.21 1.02 -4.54
C ALA A 16 12.24 -0.14 -4.78
N GLU A 17 11.06 0.14 -5.35
CA GLU A 17 10.06 -0.90 -5.65
C GLU A 17 10.48 -1.78 -6.84
N ARG A 18 11.19 -1.23 -7.83
CA ARG A 18 11.69 -1.99 -9.00
C ARG A 18 12.78 -3.00 -8.66
N HIS A 19 13.72 -2.65 -7.77
CA HIS A 19 14.91 -3.47 -7.50
C HIS A 19 14.90 -4.15 -6.13
N GLY A 20 14.17 -3.59 -5.17
CA GLY A 20 14.13 -4.04 -3.79
C GLY A 20 12.72 -4.03 -3.23
N TYR A 21 12.59 -3.47 -2.03
CA TYR A 21 11.32 -3.20 -1.39
C TYR A 21 11.44 -1.94 -0.54
N ILE A 22 10.30 -1.30 -0.27
CA ILE A 22 10.17 -0.22 0.70
C ILE A 22 9.16 -0.61 1.77
N ARG A 23 9.49 -0.32 3.02
CA ARG A 23 8.62 -0.58 4.17
C ARG A 23 7.80 0.65 4.51
N GLY A 24 6.49 0.47 4.58
CA GLY A 24 5.53 1.41 5.14
C GLY A 24 4.92 0.88 6.43
N ILE A 25 4.33 1.77 7.23
CA ILE A 25 3.53 1.40 8.40
C ILE A 25 2.10 1.91 8.22
N VAL A 26 1.12 1.05 8.44
CA VAL A 26 -0.29 1.46 8.48
C VAL A 26 -0.49 2.27 9.75
N LYS A 27 -0.80 3.57 9.62
CA LYS A 27 -1.06 4.43 10.78
C LYS A 27 -2.53 4.43 11.17
N HIS A 28 -3.41 4.55 10.18
CA HIS A 28 -4.84 4.68 10.42
C HIS A 28 -5.64 3.92 9.36
N MET A 29 -6.74 3.30 9.79
CA MET A 29 -7.79 2.80 8.91
C MET A 29 -8.95 3.80 8.93
N ILE A 30 -9.28 4.35 7.77
CA ILE A 30 -10.17 5.50 7.61
C ILE A 30 -11.36 5.11 6.73
N HIS A 31 -12.55 5.52 7.11
CA HIS A 31 -13.74 5.41 6.25
C HIS A 31 -13.81 6.60 5.28
N ASP A 32 -13.99 6.30 3.99
CA ASP A 32 -14.17 7.30 2.93
C ASP A 32 -15.63 7.31 2.44
N PRO A 33 -16.40 8.39 2.69
CA PRO A 33 -17.79 8.46 2.28
C PRO A 33 -17.97 8.27 0.76
N GLY A 34 -18.81 7.31 0.39
CA GLY A 34 -19.03 6.92 -1.01
C GLY A 34 -18.10 5.80 -1.49
N ARG A 35 -17.33 5.17 -0.59
CA ARG A 35 -16.58 3.93 -0.83
C ARG A 35 -16.98 2.89 0.22
N GLY A 36 -17.26 1.66 -0.24
CA GLY A 36 -17.54 0.53 0.65
C GLY A 36 -16.28 0.00 1.35
N ALA A 37 -15.14 0.01 0.66
CA ALA A 37 -13.87 -0.43 1.20
C ALA A 37 -13.20 0.64 2.10
N PRO A 38 -12.62 0.26 3.25
CA PRO A 38 -11.84 1.17 4.08
C PRO A 38 -10.51 1.57 3.39
N ILE A 39 -10.02 2.75 3.74
CA ILE A 39 -8.73 3.28 3.29
C ILE A 39 -7.70 3.06 4.40
N ALA A 40 -6.53 2.53 4.04
CA ALA A 40 -5.37 2.48 4.92
C ALA A 40 -4.46 3.69 4.64
N GLU A 41 -4.23 4.53 5.66
CA GLU A 41 -3.18 5.56 5.61
C GLU A 41 -1.84 4.92 5.95
N VAL A 42 -0.98 4.76 4.94
CA VAL A 42 0.33 4.12 5.06
C VAL A 42 1.41 5.18 5.01
N HIS A 43 2.29 5.17 6.02
CA HIS A 43 3.40 6.11 6.12
C HIS A 43 4.69 5.42 5.67
N PHE A 44 5.33 6.00 4.66
CA PHE A 44 6.60 5.55 4.13
C PHE A 44 7.69 6.58 4.40
N ARG A 45 8.92 6.11 4.59
CA ARG A 45 10.10 6.97 4.58
C ARG A 45 10.41 7.36 3.13
N ASP A 46 10.66 8.63 2.85
CA ASP A 46 11.14 9.04 1.53
C ASP A 46 12.59 8.56 1.34
N PRO A 47 12.93 7.85 0.25
CA PRO A 47 14.27 7.33 0.02
C PRO A 47 15.29 8.43 -0.34
N TYR A 48 14.84 9.59 -0.82
CA TYR A 48 15.71 10.67 -1.29
C TYR A 48 15.81 11.83 -0.31
N ARG A 49 14.81 12.03 0.54
CA ARG A 49 14.74 13.18 1.48
C ARG A 49 14.39 12.71 2.89
N TYR A 50 14.82 13.45 3.91
CA TYR A 50 14.37 13.22 5.29
C TYR A 50 12.91 13.69 5.47
N LYS A 51 11.96 12.90 4.98
CA LYS A 51 10.52 13.17 5.04
C LYS A 51 9.74 11.87 5.14
N THR A 52 8.58 11.91 5.78
CA THR A 52 7.58 10.84 5.71
C THR A 52 6.56 11.17 4.63
N ARG A 53 6.36 10.26 3.67
CA ARG A 53 5.27 10.34 2.68
C ARG A 53 4.06 9.57 3.22
N LYS A 54 2.91 10.22 3.15
CA LYS A 54 1.62 9.63 3.52
C LYS A 54 0.94 9.20 2.23
N GLU A 55 0.60 7.93 2.15
CA GLU A 55 -0.06 7.33 1.00
C GLU A 55 -1.39 6.73 1.46
N LEU A 56 -2.41 6.79 0.60
CA LEU A 56 -3.74 6.27 0.88
C LEU A 56 -3.96 5.01 0.05
N PHE A 57 -3.99 3.86 0.69
CA PHE A 57 -4.19 2.56 0.04
C PHE A 57 -5.62 2.09 0.25
N ILE A 58 -6.13 1.27 -0.66
CA ILE A 58 -7.32 0.47 -0.36
C ILE A 58 -6.87 -0.64 0.59
N ALA A 59 -7.49 -0.75 1.76
CA ALA A 59 -7.13 -1.78 2.71
C ALA A 59 -7.59 -3.15 2.20
N ALA A 60 -6.67 -4.12 2.19
CA ALA A 60 -7.02 -5.52 2.00
C ALA A 60 -7.67 -6.07 3.27
N GLU A 61 -8.53 -7.07 3.14
CA GLU A 61 -9.10 -7.76 4.30
C GLU A 61 -7.98 -8.32 5.19
N GLY A 62 -8.09 -8.13 6.50
CA GLY A 62 -7.03 -8.49 7.45
C GLY A 62 -5.93 -7.44 7.64
N THR A 63 -5.95 -6.33 6.91
CA THR A 63 -5.03 -5.20 7.15
C THR A 63 -5.38 -4.51 8.47
N TYR A 64 -4.39 -4.17 9.30
CA TYR A 64 -4.61 -3.53 10.61
C TYR A 64 -3.64 -2.38 10.92
N SER A 65 -4.05 -1.49 11.84
CA SER A 65 -3.22 -0.37 12.30
C SER A 65 -1.95 -0.86 13.01
N GLY A 66 -0.79 -0.34 12.62
CA GLY A 66 0.52 -0.77 13.13
C GLY A 66 1.18 -1.86 12.29
N GLN A 67 0.47 -2.46 11.33
CA GLN A 67 1.05 -3.44 10.42
C GLN A 67 2.13 -2.80 9.52
N PHE A 68 3.20 -3.54 9.26
CA PHE A 68 4.18 -3.18 8.24
C PHE A 68 3.74 -3.70 6.88
N ILE A 69 3.70 -2.81 5.90
CA ILE A 69 3.44 -3.13 4.50
C ILE A 69 4.74 -3.00 3.72
N TYR A 70 5.05 -4.00 2.91
CA TYR A 70 6.23 -4.03 2.06
C TYR A 70 5.79 -3.91 0.60
N CYS A 71 6.33 -2.92 -0.11
CA CYS A 71 6.07 -2.70 -1.52
C CYS A 71 7.35 -2.92 -2.33
N GLY A 72 7.32 -3.79 -3.34
CA GLY A 72 8.40 -3.96 -4.30
C GLY A 72 8.66 -5.40 -4.72
N LYS A 73 9.56 -5.58 -5.69
CA LYS A 73 9.90 -6.88 -6.29
C LYS A 73 10.45 -7.91 -5.31
N LYS A 74 11.13 -7.47 -4.24
CA LYS A 74 11.71 -8.34 -3.20
C LYS A 74 10.89 -8.36 -1.90
N ALA A 75 9.66 -7.85 -1.91
CA ALA A 75 8.79 -7.94 -0.74
C ALA A 75 8.37 -9.40 -0.49
N THR A 76 8.02 -9.73 0.75
CA THR A 76 7.48 -11.05 1.10
C THR A 76 6.03 -11.15 0.64
N LEU A 77 5.60 -12.37 0.31
CA LEU A 77 4.20 -12.64 -0.01
C LEU A 77 3.41 -12.72 1.28
N ASP A 78 2.83 -11.58 1.69
CA ASP A 78 1.96 -11.45 2.85
C ASP A 78 0.77 -10.55 2.52
N VAL A 79 -0.32 -10.70 3.27
CA VAL A 79 -1.53 -9.91 3.09
C VAL A 79 -1.25 -8.42 3.29
N GLY A 80 -1.60 -7.61 2.29
CA GLY A 80 -1.41 -6.16 2.28
C GLY A 80 -0.10 -5.70 1.62
N ASN A 81 0.85 -6.61 1.35
CA ASN A 81 2.05 -6.28 0.60
C ASN A 81 1.76 -6.07 -0.89
N VAL A 82 2.58 -5.25 -1.54
CA VAL A 82 2.45 -4.91 -2.95
C VAL A 82 3.63 -5.51 -3.71
N LEU A 83 3.35 -6.43 -4.63
CA LEU A 83 4.34 -7.14 -5.43
C LEU A 83 3.97 -7.09 -6.92
N PRO A 84 4.96 -7.13 -7.83
CA PRO A 84 4.70 -7.34 -9.25
C PRO A 84 4.01 -8.69 -9.49
N ILE A 85 2.98 -8.74 -10.33
CA ILE A 85 2.20 -9.95 -10.61
C ILE A 85 3.10 -11.10 -11.10
N GLY A 86 4.10 -10.80 -11.94
CA GLY A 86 5.03 -11.82 -12.44
C GLY A 86 5.94 -12.46 -11.39
N SER A 87 5.92 -11.97 -10.14
CA SER A 87 6.64 -12.58 -9.01
C SER A 87 5.74 -13.43 -8.11
N LEU A 88 4.42 -13.44 -8.36
CA LEU A 88 3.46 -14.18 -7.56
C LEU A 88 3.25 -15.60 -8.13
N PRO A 89 3.08 -16.62 -7.28
CA PRO A 89 2.71 -17.95 -7.71
C PRO A 89 1.26 -17.98 -8.23
N GLU A 90 0.97 -18.95 -9.09
CA GLU A 90 -0.38 -19.19 -9.61
C GLU A 90 -1.37 -19.47 -8.47
N GLY A 91 -2.59 -18.95 -8.60
CA GLY A 91 -3.62 -19.06 -7.56
C GLY A 91 -3.52 -18.02 -6.44
N THR A 92 -2.56 -17.09 -6.48
CA THR A 92 -2.49 -15.99 -5.52
C THR A 92 -3.67 -15.03 -5.68
N ILE A 93 -4.36 -14.74 -4.58
CA ILE A 93 -5.45 -13.75 -4.54
C ILE A 93 -4.81 -12.37 -4.41
N VAL A 94 -5.13 -11.48 -5.35
CA VAL A 94 -4.62 -10.11 -5.40
C VAL A 94 -5.75 -9.10 -5.51
N CYS A 95 -5.50 -7.87 -5.07
CA CYS A 95 -6.43 -6.75 -5.20
C CYS A 95 -5.71 -5.49 -5.70
N ASN A 96 -6.48 -4.52 -6.20
CA ASN A 96 -5.96 -3.21 -6.62
C ASN A 96 -4.88 -3.29 -7.72
N LEU A 97 -5.18 -4.05 -8.78
CA LEU A 97 -4.31 -4.34 -9.92
C LEU A 97 -4.10 -3.08 -10.80
N GLU A 98 -2.85 -2.84 -11.22
CA GLU A 98 -2.45 -1.73 -12.11
C GLU A 98 -2.25 -2.23 -13.55
#